data_AF-A0A8T9Q5U4-F1
#
_entry.id   AF-A0A8T9Q5U4-F1
#
_cell.length_a   1.000
_cell.length_b   1.000
_cell.length_c   1.000
_cell.angle_alpha   90.00
_cell.angle_beta   90.00
_cell.angle_gamma   90.00
#
_symmetry.space_group_name_H-M   'P 1'
#
loop_
_entity.id
_entity.type
_entity.pdbx_description
1 polymer ?
#
loop_
_entity_poly.entity_id
_entity_poly.type
_entity_poly.pdbx_seq_one_letter_code
_entity_poly.pdbx_strand_id
1 'polypeptide(L)' 'MLTVQLANAGFYEISWPAQVIEGTTFIRPGARESVRVFLPRDSSEVEVYAGALKDGRLVYQGPAETAAQLELLGNRSN' A
#
# COMPACT_ATOMS: atom_id res chain seq x y z
N MET A 1 11.76 -6.75 -5.95
CA MET A 1 12.24 -5.35 -5.87
C MET A 1 11.27 -4.44 -5.12
N LEU A 2 9.98 -4.46 -5.45
CA LEU A 2 8.94 -3.65 -4.78
C LEU A 2 8.78 -3.92 -3.28
N THR A 3 8.77 -5.19 -2.85
CA THR A 3 8.69 -5.57 -1.42
C THR A 3 9.81 -4.95 -0.58
N VAL A 4 11.02 -4.83 -1.14
CA VAL A 4 12.17 -4.22 -0.46
C VAL A 4 12.00 -2.71 -0.38
N GLN A 5 11.44 -2.07 -1.41
CA GLN A 5 11.14 -0.63 -1.40
C GLN A 5 10.09 -0.30 -0.34
N LEU A 6 9.00 -1.08 -0.29
CA LEU A 6 7.96 -0.96 0.72
C LEU A 6 8.53 -1.14 2.13
N ALA A 7 9.34 -2.17 2.36
CA ALA A 7 10.00 -2.36 3.65
C ALA A 7 10.89 -1.16 4.05
N ASN A 8 11.68 -0.63 3.11
CA ASN A 8 12.53 0.54 3.35
C ASN A 8 11.73 1.82 3.65
N ALA A 9 10.51 1.92 3.13
CA ALA A 9 9.61 3.03 3.39
C ALA A 9 8.70 2.83 4.62
N GLY A 10 8.98 1.80 5.42
CA GLY A 10 8.28 1.53 6.68
C GLY A 10 6.94 0.83 6.52
N PHE A 11 6.71 0.17 5.37
CA PHE A 11 5.58 -0.74 5.22
C PHE A 11 5.92 -2.14 5.75
N TYR A 12 4.94 -2.76 6.41
CA TYR A 12 5.04 -4.10 6.94
C TYR A 12 3.99 -5.00 6.30
N GLU A 13 4.37 -6.23 5.96
CA GLU A 13 3.44 -7.22 5.43
C GLU A 13 2.44 -7.66 6.51
N ILE A 14 1.16 -7.75 6.11
CA ILE A 14 0.08 -8.24 6.96
C ILE A 14 -0.76 -9.27 6.21
N SER A 15 -1.23 -10.27 6.94
CA SER A 15 -2.26 -11.19 6.44
C SER A 15 -3.64 -10.67 6.84
N TRP A 16 -4.52 -10.48 5.85
CA TRP A 16 -5.91 -10.10 6.11
C TRP A 16 -6.82 -11.33 5.99
N PRO A 17 -7.56 -11.71 7.04
CA PRO A 17 -8.32 -12.97 7.05
C PRO A 17 -9.52 -13.00 6.10
N ALA A 18 -9.98 -11.84 5.61
CA ALA A 18 -11.17 -11.71 4.77
C ALA A 18 -10.85 -11.35 3.30
N GLN A 19 -9.62 -11.59 2.85
CA GLN A 19 -9.21 -11.18 1.51
C GLN A 19 -9.73 -12.18 0.47
N VAL A 20 -10.63 -11.71 -0.40
CA VAL A 20 -11.27 -12.51 -1.46
C VAL A 20 -10.31 -12.76 -2.64
N ILE A 21 -9.33 -11.88 -2.81
CA ILE A 21 -8.34 -11.92 -3.90
C ILE A 21 -6.99 -12.35 -3.32
N GLU A 22 -6.35 -13.35 -3.93
CA GLU A 22 -5.00 -13.75 -3.55
C GLU A 22 -4.00 -12.60 -3.81
N GLY A 23 -3.18 -12.30 -2.81
CA GLY A 23 -2.17 -11.27 -2.90
C GLY A 23 -1.54 -10.95 -1.55
N THR A 24 -0.62 -9.99 -1.55
CA THR A 24 0.10 -9.55 -0.36
C THR A 24 -0.34 -8.14 0.01
N THR A 25 -0.65 -7.93 1.28
CA THR A 25 -1.01 -6.61 1.80
C THR A 25 0.11 -6.07 2.65
N PHE A 26 0.49 -4.82 2.39
CA PHE A 26 1.46 -4.07 3.18
C PHE A 26 0.79 -2.88 3.83
N ILE A 27 1.19 -2.52 5.05
CA ILE A 27 0.66 -1.37 5.78
C ILE A 27 1.80 -0.50 6.30
N ARG A 28 1.65 0.81 6.16
CA ARG A 28 2.40 1.82 6.91
C ARG A 28 1.45 2.57 7.83
N PRO A 29 1.47 2.31 9.14
CA PRO A 29 0.66 3.05 10.09
C PRO A 29 1.17 4.51 10.20
N GLY A 30 0.26 5.47 10.15
CA GLY A 30 0.54 6.87 10.45
C GLY A 30 -0.27 7.36 11.64
N ALA A 31 0.13 8.48 12.24
CA ALA A 31 -0.53 9.04 13.43
C ALA A 31 -1.99 9.48 13.18
N ARG A 32 -2.37 9.75 11.92
CA ARG A 32 -3.71 10.20 11.52
C ARG A 32 -4.41 9.25 10.56
N GLU A 33 -3.67 8.69 9.62
CA GLU A 33 -4.17 7.70 8.67
C GLU A 33 -3.13 6.61 8.42
N SER A 34 -3.58 5.41 8.09
CA SER A 34 -2.74 4.33 7.62
C SER A 34 -2.73 4.32 6.10
N VAL A 35 -1.58 3.98 5.52
CA VAL A 35 -1.48 3.68 4.09
C VAL A 35 -1.38 2.18 3.94
N ARG A 36 -2.18 1.61 3.05
CA ARG A 36 -2.19 0.18 2.75
C ARG A 36 -1.95 -0.03 1.27
N VAL A 37 -0.99 -0.89 0.94
CA VAL A 37 -0.68 -1.28 -0.43
C VAL A 37 -1.08 -2.73 -0.59
N PHE A 38 -1.96 -3.02 -1.53
CA PHE A 38 -2.32 -4.37 -1.91
C PHE A 38 -1.67 -4.72 -3.25
N LEU A 39 -0.96 -5.85 -3.27
CA LEU A 39 -0.36 -6.42 -4.46
C LEU A 39 -1.12 -7.71 -4.79
N PRO A 40 -2.02 -7.69 -5.78
CA PRO A 40 -2.66 -8.90 -6.26
C PRO A 40 -1.61 -9.85 -6.84
N ARG A 41 -1.78 -11.16 -6.62
CA ARG A 41 -0.83 -12.18 -7.07
C ARG A 41 -0.67 -12.22 -8.60
N ASP A 42 -1.78 -12.07 -9.31
CA ASP A 42 -1.86 -12.22 -10.76
C ASP A 42 -2.02 -10.88 -11.50
N SER A 43 -1.65 -9.76 -10.85
CA SER A 43 -1.72 -8.42 -11.45
C SER A 43 -0.37 -7.72 -11.42
N SER A 44 -0.08 -6.96 -12.48
CA SER A 44 1.03 -6.01 -12.52
C SER A 44 0.68 -4.66 -11.86
N GLU A 45 -0.59 -4.46 -11.55
CA GLU A 45 -1.08 -3.27 -10.86
C GLU A 45 -1.14 -3.47 -9.36
N VAL A 46 -0.91 -2.39 -8.61
CA VAL A 46 -1.09 -2.34 -7.16
C VAL A 46 -2.20 -1.38 -6.82
N GLU A 47 -2.82 -1.62 -5.68
CA GLU A 47 -3.86 -0.76 -5.13
C GLU A 47 -3.35 -0.12 -3.85
N VAL A 48 -3.41 1.21 -3.77
CA VAL A 48 -3.01 1.97 -2.59
C VAL A 48 -4.23 2.60 -1.97
N TYR A 49 -4.42 2.33 -0.69
CA TYR A 49 -5.49 2.84 0.13
C TYR A 49 -4.94 3.76 1.22
N ALA A 50 -5.61 4.88 1.47
CA ALA A 50 -5.28 5.79 2.58
C ALA A 50 -6.49 5.98 3.50
N GLY A 51 -6.27 6.04 4.81
CA GLY A 51 -7.32 6.31 5.78
C GLY A 51 -7.34 5.31 6.93
N ALA A 52 -8.53 5.01 7.42
CA ALA A 52 -8.72 3.97 8.42
C ALA A 52 -8.35 2.59 7.85
N LEU A 53 -7.87 1.69 8.70
CA LEU A 53 -7.38 0.38 8.26
C LEU A 53 -8.46 -0.49 7.59
N LYS A 54 -9.71 -0.41 8.09
CA LYS A 54 -10.85 -1.16 7.54
C LYS A 54 -11.57 -0.44 6.40
N ASP A 55 -11.55 0.89 6.41
CA ASP A 55 -12.37 1.74 5.53
C ASP A 55 -11.50 2.73 4.73
N GLY A 56 -10.30 2.27 4.33
CA GLY A 56 -9.37 3.06 3.55
C GLY A 56 -9.94 3.40 2.17
N ARG A 57 -9.73 4.64 1.71
CA ARG A 57 -10.12 5.06 0.37
C ARG A 57 -9.05 4.66 -0.64
N LEU A 58 -9.42 4.10 -1.78
CA LEU A 58 -8.49 3.87 -2.88
C LEU A 58 -8.00 5.22 -3.39
N VAL A 59 -6.69 5.48 -3.25
CA VAL A 59 -6.05 6.73 -3.70
C VAL A 59 -5.24 6.52 -4.98
N TYR A 60 -4.89 5.27 -5.29
CA TYR A 60 -4.17 4.93 -6.51
C TYR A 60 -4.41 3.46 -6.89
N GLN A 61 -4.56 3.21 -8.18
CA GLN A 61 -4.50 1.89 -8.78
C GLN A 61 -3.69 1.99 -10.08
N GLY A 62 -2.71 1.11 -10.24
CA GLY A 62 -1.88 1.09 -11.46
C GLY A 62 -0.52 0.43 -11.23
N PRO A 63 0.42 0.55 -12.18
CA PRO A 63 1.71 -0.12 -12.10
C PRO A 63 2.47 0.18 -10.80
N ALA A 64 3.10 -0.85 -10.24
CA ALA A 64 3.87 -0.74 -9.01
C ALA A 64 5.04 0.25 -9.08
N GLU A 65 5.67 0.37 -10.25
CA GLU A 65 6.81 1.26 -10.49
C GLU A 65 6.43 2.73 -10.26
N THR A 66 5.19 3.09 -10.57
CA THR A 66 4.64 4.42 -10.31
C THR A 66 4.17 4.54 -8.86
N ALA A 67 3.74 3.45 -8.22
CA ALA A 67 3.39 3.46 -6.80
C ALA A 67 4.60 3.76 -5.88
N ALA A 68 5.80 3.29 -6.24
CA ALA A 68 7.04 3.66 -5.53
C ALA A 68 7.31 5.18 -5.57
N GLN A 69 6.80 5.89 -6.58
CA GLN A 69 6.87 7.36 -6.63
C GLN A 69 5.83 8.04 -5.72
N LEU A 70 4.75 7.35 -5.34
CA LEU A 70 3.76 7.86 -4.38
C LEU A 70 4.33 7.97 -2.97
N GLU A 71 5.34 7.16 -2.62
CA GLU A 71 6.04 7.26 -1.33
C GLU A 71 6.73 8.63 -1.17
N LEU A 72 7.17 9.24 -2.28
CA LEU A 72 7.71 10.60 -2.31
C LEU A 72 6.63 11.68 -2.09
N LEU A 73 5.36 11.38 -2.39
CA LEU A 73 4.24 12.32 -2.16
C LEU A 73 3.81 12.35 -0.69
N GLY A 74 3.97 11.26 0.05
CA GLY A 74 3.67 11.19 1.48
C GLY A 74 4.62 11.99 2.38
N ASN A 75 5.79 12.39 1.87
CA ASN A 75 6.75 13.28 2.56
C ASN A 75 6.51 14.76 2.26
N ARG A 76 5.52 15.11 1.43
CA ARG A 76 5.13 16.50 1.22
C ARG A 76 4.18 16.94 2.34
N SER A 77 4.68 16.89 3.57
CA SER A 77 4.09 17.60 4.70
C SER A 77 4.05 19.08 4.36
N ASN A 78 2.86 19.65 4.31
CA ASN A 78 2.65 21.08 4.49
C ASN A 78 2.39 21.30 5.98
#